data_AF-A0A0D7BP17-F1
#
_entry.id   AF-A0A0D7BP17-F1
#
_cell.length_a   1.000
_cell.length_b   1.000
_cell.length_c   1.000
_cell.angle_alpha   90.00
_cell.angle_beta   90.00
_cell.angle_gamma   90.00
#
_symmetry.space_group_name_H-M   'P 1'
#
loop_
_entity.id
_entity.type
_entity.pdbx_description
1 polymer ?
#
loop_
_entity_poly.entity_id
_entity_poly.type
_entity_poly.pdbx_seq_one_letter_code
_entity_poly.pdbx_strand_id
1 'polypeptide(L)'
;MNTGPLHFVRLYTTRSRAIGRGQNLADRYVRLENALREKQALRTNIDSLRDESIHQQETQAAAPKKGNTFRGLIVPEKPAEPASDECCMSGCAICVYDLYEESLDAYKEKVTALRNQLTTMAVPATEWPESIRGEEKKPAKSPMLNALEELERKIAEKQKQSASS
;
A
#
# COMPACT_ATOMS: atom_id res chain seq x y z
N MET A 1 -41.79 65.46 47.89
CA MET A 1 -41.57 64.02 47.60
C MET A 1 -40.21 63.88 46.96
N ASN A 2 -39.48 62.89 47.43
CA ASN A 2 -38.03 62.77 47.41
C ASN A 2 -37.54 62.18 46.08
N THR A 3 -36.64 62.86 45.36
CA THR A 3 -35.91 62.27 44.22
C THR A 3 -34.44 62.66 44.29
N GLY A 4 -33.74 62.04 45.25
CA GLY A 4 -32.27 62.08 45.31
C GLY A 4 -31.65 61.28 44.15
N PRO A 5 -30.60 61.78 43.47
CA PRO A 5 -29.87 61.02 42.47
C PRO A 5 -29.04 59.91 43.13
N LEU A 6 -29.27 58.67 42.70
CA LEU A 6 -28.44 57.52 43.09
C LEU A 6 -27.02 57.71 42.53
N HIS A 7 -26.09 58.07 43.40
CA HIS A 7 -24.66 58.05 43.11
C HIS A 7 -24.22 56.61 42.82
N PHE A 8 -23.95 56.30 41.56
CA PHE A 8 -23.28 55.07 41.17
C PHE A 8 -21.78 55.20 41.47
N VAL A 9 -21.35 54.70 42.64
CA VAL A 9 -19.93 54.58 42.97
C VAL A 9 -19.34 53.49 42.08
N ARG A 10 -18.67 53.89 41.01
CA ARG A 10 -17.87 53.00 40.18
C ARG A 10 -16.66 52.55 41.02
N LEU A 11 -16.77 51.40 41.67
CA LEU A 11 -15.63 50.75 42.30
C LEU A 11 -14.65 50.34 41.20
N TYR A 12 -13.64 51.19 40.96
CA TYR A 12 -12.50 50.84 40.13
C TYR A 12 -11.71 49.79 40.92
N THR A 13 -11.86 48.52 40.56
CA THR A 13 -10.89 47.51 41.01
C THR A 13 -9.58 47.90 40.35
N THR A 14 -8.64 48.40 41.14
CA THR A 14 -7.27 48.59 40.68
C THR A 14 -6.73 47.20 40.36
N ARG A 15 -6.66 46.85 39.08
CA ARG A 15 -5.92 45.68 38.64
C ARG A 15 -4.45 45.99 38.88
N SER A 16 -3.95 45.61 40.05
CA SER A 16 -2.55 45.65 40.41
C SER A 16 -1.78 44.83 39.37
N ARG A 17 -1.13 45.53 38.43
CA ARG A 17 -0.09 44.90 37.61
C ARG A 17 1.01 44.50 38.59
N ALA A 18 1.16 43.20 38.81
CA ALA A 18 2.32 42.67 39.51
C ALA A 18 3.57 43.04 38.71
N ILE A 19 4.22 44.12 39.12
CA ILE A 19 5.57 44.51 38.70
C ILE A 19 6.50 43.72 39.62
N GLY A 20 6.80 42.48 39.22
CA GLY A 20 7.75 41.60 39.90
C GLY A 20 8.85 41.20 38.93
N ARG A 21 10.03 41.82 39.09
CA ARG A 21 11.25 41.52 38.33
C ARG A 21 11.73 40.09 38.64
N GLY A 22 11.97 39.30 37.59
CA GLY A 22 12.80 38.08 37.60
C GLY A 22 12.36 36.93 38.52
N GLN A 23 11.48 36.04 38.04
CA GLN A 23 11.12 34.80 38.75
C GLN A 23 10.94 33.65 37.75
N ASN A 24 11.52 32.46 37.89
CA ASN A 24 12.83 32.06 38.38
C ASN A 24 13.42 31.26 37.21
N LEU A 25 14.62 31.61 36.72
CA LEU A 25 15.23 30.87 35.61
C LEU A 25 15.40 29.38 35.96
N ALA A 26 15.67 29.09 37.23
CA ALA A 26 15.69 27.75 37.79
C ALA A 26 14.36 27.01 37.59
N ASP A 27 13.23 27.55 38.04
CA ASP A 27 11.91 26.90 37.87
C ASP A 27 11.54 26.70 36.40
N ARG A 28 11.91 27.66 35.55
CA ARG A 28 11.69 27.54 34.10
C ARG A 28 12.55 26.42 33.51
N TYR A 29 13.79 26.29 33.95
CA TYR A 29 14.70 25.24 33.53
C TYR A 29 14.20 23.86 33.98
N VAL A 30 13.80 23.72 35.25
CA VAL A 30 13.22 22.48 35.79
C VAL A 30 11.98 22.05 35.01
N ARG A 31 11.08 22.99 34.69
CA ARG A 31 9.92 22.68 33.82
C ARG A 31 10.33 22.21 32.43
N LEU A 32 11.35 22.82 31.84
CA LEU A 32 11.85 22.43 30.52
C LEU A 32 12.49 21.04 30.56
N GLU A 33 13.31 20.74 31.56
CA GLU A 33 13.91 19.42 31.75
C GLU A 33 12.85 18.32 31.93
N ASN A 34 11.80 18.60 32.70
CA ASN A 34 10.68 17.67 32.88
C ASN A 34 9.95 17.43 31.55
N ALA A 35 9.66 18.49 30.80
CA ALA A 35 9.00 18.37 29.49
C ALA A 35 9.88 17.61 28.46
N LEU A 36 11.20 17.78 28.51
CA LEU A 36 12.12 17.04 27.64
C LEU A 36 12.18 15.55 27.99
N ARG A 37 12.22 15.21 29.29
CA ARG A 37 12.16 13.81 29.75
C ARG A 37 10.86 13.14 29.36
N GLU A 38 9.73 13.81 29.55
CA GLU A 38 8.41 13.31 29.16
C GLU A 38 8.32 13.10 27.64
N LYS A 39 8.80 14.08 26.85
CA LYS A 39 8.87 13.96 25.39
C LYS A 39 9.72 12.78 24.94
N GLN A 40 10.86 12.53 25.61
CA GLN A 40 11.70 11.37 25.32
C GLN A 40 10.98 10.06 25.65
N ALA A 41 10.31 9.96 26.79
CA ALA A 41 9.54 8.77 27.18
C ALA A 41 8.38 8.47 26.21
N LEU A 42 7.68 9.51 25.73
CA LEU A 42 6.63 9.35 24.73
C LEU A 42 7.19 8.88 23.38
N ARG A 43 8.35 9.41 22.96
CA ARG A 43 9.03 8.94 21.74
C ARG A 43 9.39 7.47 21.84
N THR A 44 10.00 7.05 22.96
CA THR A 44 10.35 5.64 23.16
C THR A 44 9.11 4.74 23.20
N ASN A 45 8.02 5.18 23.84
CA ASN A 45 6.76 4.44 23.86
C ASN A 45 6.17 4.29 22.45
N ILE A 46 6.16 5.35 21.65
CA ILE A 46 5.73 5.30 20.25
C ILE A 46 6.58 4.32 19.44
N ASP A 47 7.90 4.35 19.63
CA ASP A 47 8.81 3.44 18.93
C ASP A 47 8.55 1.99 19.36
N SER A 48 8.36 1.73 20.66
CA SER A 48 7.96 0.40 21.16
C SER A 48 6.62 -0.08 20.58
N LEU A 49 5.60 0.79 20.54
CA LEU A 49 4.30 0.46 19.97
C LEU A 49 4.39 0.20 18.46
N ARG A 50 5.26 0.90 17.74
CA ARG A 50 5.53 0.63 16.32
C ARG A 50 6.21 -0.72 16.15
N ASP A 51 7.23 -1.02 16.95
CA ASP A 51 7.92 -2.32 16.91
C ASP A 51 6.95 -3.46 17.25
N GLU A 52 6.10 -3.29 18.27
CA GLU A 52 5.02 -4.22 18.59
C GLU A 52 4.02 -4.36 17.45
N SER A 53 3.63 -3.26 16.80
CA SER A 53 2.72 -3.28 15.66
C SER A 53 3.33 -3.96 14.45
N ILE A 54 4.62 -3.76 14.17
CA ILE A 54 5.37 -4.44 13.11
C ILE A 54 5.44 -5.94 13.44
N HIS A 55 5.72 -6.32 14.68
CA HIS A 55 5.78 -7.71 15.10
C HIS A 55 4.40 -8.39 15.06
N GLN A 56 3.35 -7.66 15.40
CA GLN A 56 1.96 -8.09 15.22
C GLN A 56 1.60 -8.20 13.73
N GLN A 57 2.08 -7.27 12.90
CA GLN A 57 1.87 -7.33 11.45
C GLN A 57 2.70 -8.43 10.80
N GLU A 58 3.88 -8.81 11.28
CA GLU A 58 4.61 -9.99 10.79
C GLU A 58 3.98 -11.30 11.25
N THR A 59 3.38 -11.33 12.44
CA THR A 59 2.61 -12.49 12.91
C THR A 59 1.21 -12.58 12.29
N GLN A 60 0.68 -11.47 11.74
CA GLN A 60 -0.62 -11.40 11.04
C GLN A 60 -0.48 -11.33 9.51
N ALA A 61 0.70 -10.97 8.99
CA ALA A 61 1.05 -11.06 7.57
C ALA A 61 1.29 -12.53 7.27
N ALA A 62 0.23 -13.15 6.74
CA ALA A 62 0.20 -14.52 6.31
C ALA A 62 0.35 -15.52 7.46
N ALA A 63 -0.71 -15.64 8.29
CA ALA A 63 -1.17 -17.00 8.52
C ALA A 63 -1.41 -17.61 7.13
N PRO A 64 -0.64 -18.62 6.68
CA PRO A 64 -0.94 -19.26 5.40
C PRO A 64 -2.35 -19.81 5.56
N LYS A 65 -3.33 -19.20 4.86
CA LYS A 65 -4.62 -19.85 4.62
C LYS A 65 -4.26 -21.25 4.16
N LYS A 66 -4.56 -22.27 4.98
CA LYS A 66 -4.00 -23.63 4.91
C LYS A 66 -3.63 -23.98 3.46
N GLY A 67 -2.38 -23.73 3.10
CA GLY A 67 -1.96 -23.79 1.71
C GLY A 67 -2.06 -25.24 1.29
N ASN A 68 -2.70 -25.52 0.16
CA ASN A 68 -2.72 -26.88 -0.35
C ASN A 68 -1.27 -27.29 -0.61
N THR A 69 -0.69 -28.12 0.25
CA THR A 69 0.68 -28.60 0.06
C THR A 69 0.64 -29.78 -0.90
N PHE A 70 1.40 -29.73 -1.99
CA PHE A 70 1.56 -30.83 -2.92
C PHE A 70 2.99 -31.36 -2.84
N ARG A 71 3.17 -32.63 -2.43
CA ARG A 71 4.50 -33.27 -2.28
C ARG A 71 5.49 -32.46 -1.43
N GLY A 72 4.98 -31.77 -0.39
CA GLY A 72 5.79 -30.93 0.51
C GLY A 72 6.08 -29.53 -0.01
N LEU A 73 5.63 -29.19 -1.23
CA LEU A 73 5.74 -27.85 -1.81
C LEU A 73 4.41 -27.10 -1.64
N ILE A 74 4.49 -25.81 -1.36
CA ILE A 74 3.31 -24.95 -1.17
C ILE A 74 2.74 -24.59 -2.54
N VAL A 75 1.51 -24.99 -2.82
CA VAL A 75 0.81 -24.57 -4.03
C VAL A 75 0.34 -23.13 -3.83
N PRO A 76 0.78 -22.17 -4.66
CA PRO A 76 0.27 -20.80 -4.59
C PRO A 76 -1.22 -20.81 -4.93
N GLU A 77 -1.99 -19.94 -4.26
CA GLU A 77 -3.42 -19.73 -4.52
C GLU A 77 -3.58 -18.58 -5.51
N LYS A 78 -4.52 -18.73 -6.46
CA LYS A 78 -4.83 -17.67 -7.43
C LYS A 78 -5.49 -16.50 -6.68
N PRO A 79 -5.04 -15.25 -6.89
CA PRO A 79 -5.70 -14.09 -6.29
C PRO A 79 -7.16 -13.99 -6.77
N ALA A 80 -8.04 -13.55 -5.87
CA ALA A 80 -9.43 -13.29 -6.21
C ALA A 80 -9.53 -12.00 -7.04
N GLU A 81 -10.42 -12.01 -8.03
CA GLU A 81 -10.74 -10.81 -8.80
C GLU A 81 -11.40 -9.77 -7.87
N PRO A 82 -10.99 -8.49 -7.94
CA PRO A 82 -11.59 -7.45 -7.13
C PRO A 82 -13.03 -7.19 -7.57
N ALA A 83 -13.90 -6.93 -6.61
CA ALA A 83 -15.29 -6.66 -6.89
C ALA A 83 -15.46 -5.27 -7.55
N SER A 84 -16.53 -5.07 -8.34
CA SER A 84 -16.73 -3.84 -9.10
C SER A 84 -16.92 -2.59 -8.22
N ASP A 85 -17.43 -2.78 -7.01
CA ASP A 85 -17.63 -1.77 -5.98
C ASP A 85 -16.34 -1.33 -5.30
N GLU A 86 -15.27 -2.12 -5.38
CA GLU A 86 -13.94 -1.74 -4.90
C GLU A 86 -13.25 -0.72 -5.84
N CYS A 87 -13.64 -0.73 -7.12
CA CYS A 87 -13.17 0.27 -8.08
C CYS A 87 -13.98 1.56 -7.94
N CYS A 88 -13.36 2.60 -7.37
CA CYS A 88 -14.00 3.90 -7.19
C CYS A 88 -14.31 4.63 -8.51
N MET A 89 -13.73 4.20 -9.65
CA MET A 89 -13.86 4.81 -10.99
C MET A 89 -13.56 6.31 -11.06
N SER A 90 -12.98 6.90 -10.02
CA SER A 90 -12.76 8.35 -9.87
C SER A 90 -11.31 8.78 -10.11
N GLY A 91 -10.45 7.86 -10.55
CA GLY A 91 -9.02 8.13 -10.78
C GLY A 91 -8.22 8.16 -9.48
N CYS A 92 -8.33 7.12 -8.65
CA CYS A 92 -7.48 6.95 -7.47
C CYS A 92 -5.99 6.87 -7.85
N ALA A 93 -5.11 7.25 -6.93
CA ALA A 93 -3.66 7.17 -7.14
C ALA A 93 -3.14 5.73 -7.34
N ILE A 94 -3.88 4.74 -6.83
CA ILE A 94 -3.63 3.31 -7.01
C ILE A 94 -4.95 2.67 -7.41
N CYS A 95 -4.98 1.94 -8.54
CA CYS A 95 -6.15 1.20 -8.98
C CYS A 95 -6.16 -0.20 -8.38
N VAL A 96 -7.32 -0.67 -7.93
CA VAL A 96 -7.48 -2.04 -7.41
C VAL A 96 -7.18 -3.10 -8.48
N TYR A 97 -7.48 -2.79 -9.75
CA TYR A 97 -7.16 -3.67 -10.87
C TYR A 97 -5.66 -3.77 -11.12
N ASP A 98 -4.90 -2.68 -10.97
CA ASP A 98 -3.44 -2.70 -11.10
C ASP A 98 -2.83 -3.59 -10.00
N LEU A 99 -3.29 -3.46 -8.75
CA LEU A 99 -2.87 -4.33 -7.65
C LEU A 99 -3.21 -5.80 -7.90
N TYR A 100 -4.38 -6.06 -8.50
CA TYR A 100 -4.78 -7.41 -8.89
C TYR A 100 -3.85 -7.97 -9.98
N GLU A 101 -3.52 -7.19 -11.01
CA GLU A 101 -2.58 -7.58 -12.06
C GLU A 101 -1.19 -7.90 -11.49
N GLU A 102 -0.66 -7.05 -10.60
CA GLU A 102 0.60 -7.30 -9.90
C GLU A 102 0.54 -8.61 -9.10
N SER A 103 -0.57 -8.85 -8.39
CA SER A 103 -0.77 -10.08 -7.62
C SER A 103 -0.87 -11.33 -8.51
N LEU A 104 -1.48 -11.19 -9.69
CA LEU A 104 -1.57 -12.25 -10.69
C LEU A 104 -0.21 -12.58 -11.29
N ASP A 105 0.62 -11.58 -11.57
CA ASP A 105 1.96 -11.79 -12.09
C ASP A 105 2.85 -12.48 -11.06
N ALA A 106 2.81 -12.04 -9.80
CA ALA A 106 3.49 -12.72 -8.71
C ALA A 106 2.99 -14.17 -8.52
N TYR A 107 1.70 -14.44 -8.73
CA TYR A 107 1.16 -15.79 -8.73
C TYR A 107 1.75 -16.64 -9.86
N LYS A 108 1.78 -16.13 -11.10
CA LYS A 108 2.35 -16.83 -12.26
C LYS A 108 3.82 -17.20 -12.01
N GLU A 109 4.62 -16.28 -11.48
CA GLU A 109 6.03 -16.53 -11.14
C GLU A 109 6.19 -17.64 -10.10
N LYS A 110 5.36 -17.65 -9.05
CA LYS A 110 5.37 -18.73 -8.04
C LYS A 110 4.98 -20.07 -8.66
N VAL A 111 4.00 -20.08 -9.56
CA VAL A 111 3.57 -21.27 -10.29
C VAL A 111 4.68 -21.80 -11.19
N THR A 112 5.38 -20.94 -11.95
CA THR A 112 6.48 -21.39 -12.81
C THR A 112 7.65 -21.94 -11.99
N ALA A 113 8.02 -21.28 -10.90
CA ALA A 113 9.04 -21.78 -9.97
C ALA A 113 8.66 -23.16 -9.41
N LEU A 114 7.40 -23.33 -9.01
CA LEU A 114 6.90 -24.60 -8.50
C LEU A 114 6.90 -25.71 -9.56
N ARG A 115 6.48 -25.40 -10.80
CA ARG A 115 6.56 -26.35 -11.93
C ARG A 115 8.00 -26.80 -12.16
N ASN A 116 8.96 -25.87 -12.13
CA ASN A 116 10.39 -26.18 -12.30
C ASN A 116 10.93 -27.11 -11.20
N GLN A 117 10.48 -26.91 -9.96
CA GLN A 117 10.82 -27.81 -8.85
C GLN A 117 10.22 -29.21 -9.04
N LEU A 118 8.95 -29.30 -9.44
CA LEU A 118 8.29 -30.58 -9.72
C LEU A 118 8.95 -31.34 -10.88
N THR A 119 9.36 -30.64 -11.93
CA THR A 119 10.12 -31.26 -13.03
C THR A 119 11.49 -31.75 -12.57
N THR A 120 12.16 -31.02 -11.67
CA THR A 120 13.44 -31.45 -11.08
C THR A 120 13.27 -32.73 -10.24
N MET A 121 12.12 -32.87 -9.57
CA MET A 121 11.73 -34.08 -8.84
C MET A 121 11.18 -35.20 -9.74
N ALA A 122 11.24 -35.04 -11.06
CA ALA A 122 10.74 -35.99 -12.06
C ALA A 122 9.24 -36.35 -11.90
N VAL A 123 8.43 -35.42 -11.39
CA VAL A 123 6.97 -35.61 -11.25
C VAL A 123 6.29 -35.28 -12.58
N PRO A 124 5.56 -36.22 -13.20
CA PRO A 124 4.91 -35.99 -14.49
C PRO A 124 3.77 -34.97 -14.37
N ALA A 125 3.58 -34.14 -15.40
CA ALA A 125 2.58 -33.06 -15.42
C ALA A 125 1.13 -33.56 -15.24
N THR A 126 0.86 -34.83 -15.56
CA THR A 126 -0.45 -35.49 -15.36
C THR A 126 -0.82 -35.70 -13.90
N GLU A 127 0.13 -35.58 -12.98
CA GLU A 127 -0.12 -35.69 -11.53
C GLU A 127 -0.26 -34.32 -10.85
N TRP A 128 -0.02 -33.23 -11.57
CA TRP A 128 -0.08 -31.89 -10.97
C TRP A 128 -1.52 -31.49 -10.69
N PRO A 129 -1.77 -30.74 -9.60
CA PRO A 129 -3.11 -30.25 -9.28
C PRO A 129 -3.62 -29.31 -10.39
N GLU A 130 -4.94 -29.29 -10.59
CA GLU A 130 -5.60 -28.53 -11.67
C GLU A 130 -5.23 -27.05 -11.69
N SER A 131 -5.07 -26.44 -10.51
CA SER A 131 -4.69 -25.03 -10.32
C SER A 131 -3.32 -24.66 -10.90
N ILE A 132 -2.38 -25.60 -10.91
CA ILE A 132 -1.05 -25.43 -11.49
C ILE A 132 -1.01 -25.94 -12.93
N ARG A 133 -1.92 -26.87 -13.30
CA ARG A 133 -1.95 -27.48 -14.63
C ARG A 133 -2.48 -26.53 -15.70
N GLY A 134 -3.51 -25.74 -15.42
CA GLY A 134 -3.99 -24.63 -16.27
C GLY A 134 -3.42 -23.29 -15.79
N GLU A 135 -3.27 -22.21 -16.57
CA GLU A 135 -3.63 -21.92 -17.96
C GLU A 135 -2.45 -21.14 -18.60
N GLU A 136 -1.91 -21.65 -19.70
CA GLU A 136 -1.22 -20.82 -20.69
C GLU A 136 -2.09 -20.81 -21.95
N LYS A 137 -3.16 -20.01 -21.95
CA LYS A 137 -3.68 -19.53 -23.22
C LYS A 137 -2.63 -18.55 -23.75
N LYS A 138 -1.67 -19.05 -24.54
CA LYS A 138 -0.83 -18.18 -25.34
C LYS A 138 -1.77 -17.26 -26.12
N PRO A 139 -1.61 -15.93 -26.06
CA PRO A 139 -2.42 -15.06 -26.87
C PRO A 139 -2.17 -15.47 -28.32
N ALA A 140 -3.19 -16.02 -28.98
CA ALA A 140 -3.18 -16.12 -30.42
C ALA A 140 -2.90 -14.71 -30.94
N LYS A 141 -1.95 -14.56 -31.87
CA LYS A 141 -1.65 -13.25 -32.47
C LYS A 141 -2.96 -12.58 -32.82
N SER A 142 -3.20 -11.39 -32.28
CA SER A 142 -4.48 -10.72 -32.47
C SER A 142 -4.71 -10.54 -33.98
N PRO A 143 -5.96 -10.61 -34.46
CA PRO A 143 -6.27 -10.40 -35.87
C PRO A 143 -5.69 -9.07 -36.41
N MET A 144 -5.62 -8.05 -35.54
CA MET A 144 -4.97 -6.78 -35.83
C MET A 144 -3.47 -6.91 -36.08
N LEU A 145 -2.73 -7.68 -35.27
CA LEU A 145 -1.29 -7.88 -35.47
C LEU A 145 -0.99 -8.63 -36.77
N ASN A 146 -1.84 -9.60 -37.16
CA ASN A 146 -1.70 -10.27 -38.45
C ASN A 146 -1.99 -9.33 -39.62
N ALA A 147 -3.03 -8.49 -39.51
CA ALA A 147 -3.38 -7.51 -40.54
C ALA A 147 -2.28 -6.44 -40.73
N LEU A 148 -1.62 -6.04 -39.64
CA LEU A 148 -0.50 -5.10 -39.68
C LEU A 148 0.71 -5.70 -40.41
N GLU A 149 1.07 -6.95 -40.09
CA GLU A 149 2.18 -7.67 -40.75
C GLU A 149 1.94 -7.82 -42.26
N GLU A 150 0.69 -8.06 -42.69
CA GLU A 150 0.33 -8.11 -44.11
C GLU A 150 0.47 -6.75 -44.81
N LEU A 151 0.09 -5.65 -44.13
CA LEU A 151 0.20 -4.31 -44.68
C LEU A 151 1.66 -3.90 -44.86
N GLU A 152 2.52 -4.19 -43.89
CA GLU A 152 3.96 -3.91 -43.95
C GLU A 152 4.61 -4.60 -45.16
N ARG A 153 4.26 -5.87 -45.42
CA ARG A 153 4.73 -6.60 -46.61
C ARG A 153 4.30 -5.91 -47.91
N LYS A 154 3.03 -5.50 -47.99
CA LYS A 154 2.49 -4.80 -49.17
C LYS A 154 3.16 -3.44 -49.40
N ILE A 155 3.49 -2.71 -48.33
CA ILE A 155 4.20 -1.43 -48.42
C ILE A 155 5.63 -1.65 -48.93
N ALA A 156 6.35 -2.65 -48.40
CA ALA A 156 7.72 -2.96 -48.81
C ALA A 156 7.82 -3.38 -50.29
N GLU A 157 6.84 -4.14 -50.79
CA GLU A 157 6.77 -4.50 -52.21
C GLU A 157 6.58 -3.27 -53.11
N LYS A 158 5.64 -2.39 -52.76
CA LYS A 158 5.41 -1.14 -53.50
C LYS A 158 6.63 -0.22 -53.49
N GLN A 159 7.32 -0.11 -52.35
CA GLN A 159 8.55 0.69 -52.24
C GLN A 159 9.68 0.15 -53.14
N LYS A 160 9.84 -1.18 -53.23
CA LYS A 160 10.80 -1.82 -54.15
C LYS A 160 10.44 -1.56 -55.61
N GLN A 161 9.15 -1.64 -55.96
CA GLN A 161 8.66 -1.37 -57.32
C GLN A 161 8.90 0.10 -57.72
N SER A 162 8.66 1.05 -56.81
CA SER A 162 8.92 2.47 -57.06
C SER A 162 10.40 2.83 -57.10
N ALA A 163 11.26 2.03 -56.47
CA ALA A 163 12.71 2.25 -56.50
C ALA A 163 13.39 1.64 -57.74
N SER A 164 12.72 0.74 -58.45
CA SER A 164 13.22 0.12 -59.69
C SER A 164 12.63 0.70 -60.98
N SER A 165 11.73 1.67 -60.89
CA SER A 165 11.20 2.47 -62.01
C SER A 165 11.78 3.87 -61.96
#